data_AF-A0A5C5H8A1-F1
#
_entry.id   AF-A0A5C5H8A1-F1
#
_cell.length_a   1.000
_cell.length_b   1.000
_cell.length_c   1.000
_cell.angle_alpha   90.00
_cell.angle_beta   90.00
_cell.angle_gamma   90.00
#
_symmetry.space_group_name_H-M   'P 1'
#
loop_
_entity.id
_entity.type
_entity.pdbx_description
1 polymer ?
#
loop_
_entity_poly.entity_id
_entity_poly.type
_entity_poly.pdbx_seq_one_letter_code
_entity_poly.pdbx_strand_id
1 'polypeptide(L)'
;VTANPLVSPYFAKISKMWRKLGTWLWLATQNLKDYPDTAEKMLNMAEWWICLTMPPDEIEQIARFRSLTEEQKAMLASARKGEK
;
A
#
# COMPACT_ATOMS: atom_id res chain seq x y z
N VAL A 1 3.96 14.12 -5.31
CA VAL A 1 5.25 13.79 -4.64
C VAL A 1 5.61 12.31 -4.81
N THR A 2 4.65 11.39 -4.65
CA THR A 2 4.80 9.92 -4.80
C THR A 2 5.08 9.45 -6.24
N ALA A 3 4.70 10.22 -7.26
CA ALA A 3 4.89 9.87 -8.67
C ALA A 3 6.35 9.88 -9.17
N ASN A 4 7.30 10.43 -8.40
CA ASN A 4 8.71 10.50 -8.82
C ASN A 4 9.42 9.15 -8.55
N PRO A 5 9.93 8.44 -9.58
CA PRO A 5 10.54 7.13 -9.43
C PRO A 5 11.77 7.06 -8.51
N LEU A 6 12.46 8.18 -8.30
CA LEU A 6 13.66 8.27 -7.45
C LEU A 6 13.34 8.37 -5.96
N VAL A 7 12.10 8.71 -5.63
CA VAL A 7 11.64 8.90 -4.26
C VAL A 7 11.33 7.56 -3.60
N SER A 8 10.84 6.57 -4.34
CA SER A 8 10.52 5.23 -3.83
C SER A 8 11.75 4.46 -3.27
N PRO A 9 12.91 4.42 -3.95
CA PRO A 9 14.13 3.82 -3.40
C PRO A 9 14.64 4.52 -2.14
N TYR A 10 14.46 5.85 -2.06
CA TYR A 10 14.86 6.62 -0.89
C TYR A 10 14.00 6.27 0.33
N PHE A 11 12.67 6.21 0.18
CA PHE A 11 11.78 5.76 1.25
C PHE A 11 12.06 4.31 1.68
N ALA A 12 12.40 3.42 0.74
CA ALA A 12 12.79 2.04 1.07
C ALA A 12 14.09 1.98 1.89
N LYS A 13 15.04 2.91 1.68
CA LYS A 13 16.27 3.00 2.47
C LYS A 13 15.98 3.51 3.88
N ILE A 14 15.19 4.56 4.00
CA ILE A 14 14.80 5.14 5.29
C ILE A 14 14.02 4.13 6.13
N SER A 15 13.03 3.45 5.55
CA SER A 15 12.20 2.48 6.28
C SER A 15 13.03 1.32 6.85
N LYS A 16 14.08 0.88 6.15
CA LYS A 16 15.04 -0.11 6.67
C LYS A 16 15.87 0.40 7.84
N MET A 17 16.26 1.68 7.81
CA MET A 17 16.98 2.28 8.93
C MET A 17 16.08 2.44 10.15
N TRP A 18 14.83 2.89 9.96
CA TRP A 18 13.86 3.09 11.04
C TRP A 18 13.52 1.80 11.78
N ARG A 19 13.46 0.65 11.09
CA ARG A 19 13.30 -0.64 11.77
C ARG A 19 14.43 -0.95 12.76
N LYS A 20 15.67 -0.53 12.48
CA LYS A 20 16.79 -0.70 13.44
C LYS A 20 16.65 0.17 14.68
N LEU A 21 15.88 1.26 14.59
CA LEU A 21 15.64 2.21 15.68
C LEU A 21 14.29 1.96 16.37
N GLY A 22 13.61 0.84 16.08
CA GLY A 22 12.31 0.51 16.68
C GLY A 22 11.16 1.41 16.21
N THR A 23 11.28 2.04 15.05
CA THR A 23 10.26 2.94 14.48
C THR A 23 9.61 2.33 13.23
N TRP A 24 8.32 2.58 13.03
CA TRP A 24 7.55 2.12 11.87
C TRP A 24 7.21 3.26 10.90
N LEU A 25 7.21 2.93 9.60
CA LEU A 25 6.72 3.82 8.57
C LEU A 25 5.23 3.60 8.36
N TRP A 26 4.43 4.63 8.63
CA TRP A 26 3.01 4.65 8.28
C TRP A 26 2.82 5.39 6.96
N LEU A 27 2.17 4.73 6.00
CA LEU A 27 1.77 5.32 4.72
C LEU A 27 0.25 5.25 4.63
N ALA A 28 -0.38 6.40 4.45
CA ALA A 28 -1.80 6.51 4.15
C ALA A 28 -1.96 7.22 2.81
N THR A 29 -2.55 6.54 1.84
CA THR A 29 -2.85 7.10 0.52
C THR A 29 -4.30 6.84 0.17
N GLN A 30 -4.91 7.78 -0.54
CA GLN A 30 -6.22 7.60 -1.18
C GLN A 30 -6.08 7.17 -2.64
N ASN A 31 -4.90 7.34 -3.25
CA ASN A 31 -4.68 6.99 -4.64
C ASN A 31 -3.41 6.14 -4.78
N LEU A 32 -3.61 4.85 -5.06
CA LEU A 32 -2.52 3.92 -5.32
C LEU A 32 -1.93 4.06 -6.74
N LYS A 33 -2.64 4.72 -7.67
CA LYS A 33 -2.15 4.95 -9.04
C LYS A 33 -0.94 5.87 -9.09
N ASP A 34 -0.78 6.73 -8.08
CA ASP A 34 0.35 7.65 -7.99
C ASP A 34 1.66 6.96 -7.57
N TYR A 35 1.61 5.67 -7.21
CA TYR A 35 2.80 4.90 -6.90
C TYR A 35 3.38 4.27 -8.18
N PRO A 36 4.64 4.58 -8.51
CA PRO A 36 5.32 3.95 -9.64
C PRO A 36 5.63 2.48 -9.32
N ASP A 37 5.87 1.66 -10.34
CA ASP A 37 6.24 0.24 -10.16
C ASP A 37 7.49 0.07 -9.29
N THR A 38 8.39 1.05 -9.27
CA THR A 38 9.58 1.06 -8.39
C THR A 38 9.22 1.08 -6.89
N ALA A 39 8.00 1.46 -6.53
CA ALA A 39 7.50 1.42 -5.15
C ALA A 39 7.06 0.02 -4.71
N GLU A 40 6.91 -0.95 -5.63
CA GLU A 40 6.54 -2.33 -5.32
C GLU A 40 7.44 -2.92 -4.23
N LYS A 41 8.76 -2.73 -4.34
CA LYS A 41 9.72 -3.23 -3.35
C LYS A 41 9.51 -2.63 -1.96
N MET A 42 9.08 -1.38 -1.87
CA MET A 42 8.79 -0.71 -0.60
C MET A 42 7.47 -1.23 -0.01
N LEU A 43 6.45 -1.36 -0.84
CA LEU A 43 5.10 -1.80 -0.47
C LEU A 43 5.09 -3.29 -0.05
N ASN A 44 5.88 -4.14 -0.71
CA ASN A 44 6.09 -5.54 -0.34
C ASN A 44 6.80 -5.74 1.00
N MET A 45 7.56 -4.74 1.47
CA MET A 45 8.19 -4.77 2.79
C MET A 45 7.24 -4.39 3.93
N ALA A 46 6.03 -3.92 3.62
CA ALA A 46 5.04 -3.57 4.63
C ALA A 46 4.43 -4.85 5.24
N GLU A 47 4.55 -4.97 6.55
CA GLU A 47 4.04 -6.13 7.30
C GLU A 47 2.51 -6.10 7.42
N TRP A 48 1.92 -4.90 7.47
CA TRP A 48 0.48 -4.70 7.60
C TRP A 48 -0.06 -3.80 6.50
N TRP A 49 -1.23 -4.17 5.99
CA TRP A 49 -2.04 -3.36 5.09
C TRP A 49 -3.38 -3.15 5.73
N ILE A 50 -3.78 -1.88 5.85
CA ILE A 50 -5.11 -1.50 6.33
C ILE A 50 -5.86 -0.95 5.12
N CYS A 51 -6.75 -1.77 4.58
CA CYS A 51 -7.62 -1.38 3.49
C CYS A 51 -8.98 -1.01 4.09
N LEU A 52 -9.46 0.20 3.78
CA LEU A 52 -10.77 0.69 4.20
C LEU A 52 -11.81 0.37 3.12
N THR A 53 -12.62 1.36 2.74
CA THR A 53 -13.54 1.26 1.61
C THR A 53 -12.79 1.60 0.33
N MET A 54 -12.64 0.63 -0.57
CA MET A 54 -11.96 0.85 -1.86
C MET A 54 -12.89 0.51 -3.02
N PRO A 55 -12.91 1.33 -4.09
CA PRO A 55 -13.57 0.99 -5.33
C PRO A 55 -12.88 -0.21 -6.01
N PRO A 56 -13.57 -0.93 -6.92
CA PRO A 56 -13.03 -2.14 -7.56
C PRO A 56 -11.71 -1.90 -8.30
N ASP A 57 -11.51 -0.71 -8.89
CA ASP A 57 -10.28 -0.38 -9.59
C ASP A 57 -9.07 -0.26 -8.66
N GLU A 58 -9.26 0.23 -7.43
CA GLU A 58 -8.19 0.26 -6.42
C GLU A 58 -7.81 -1.14 -5.92
N ILE A 59 -8.77 -2.07 -5.84
CA ILE A 59 -8.49 -3.48 -5.49
C ILE A 59 -7.54 -4.10 -6.53
N GLU A 60 -7.76 -3.82 -7.81
CA GLU A 60 -6.84 -4.24 -8.88
C GLU A 60 -5.47 -3.56 -8.77
N GLN A 61 -5.41 -2.29 -8.36
CA GLN A 61 -4.14 -1.62 -8.11
C GLN A 61 -3.35 -2.27 -6.97
N ILE A 62 -4.01 -2.73 -5.90
CA ILE A 62 -3.33 -3.49 -4.84
C ILE A 62 -2.85 -4.83 -5.36
N ALA A 63 -3.63 -5.49 -6.21
CA ALA A 63 -3.26 -6.77 -6.82
C ALA A 63 -1.96 -6.67 -7.66
N ARG A 64 -1.57 -5.48 -8.12
CA ARG A 64 -0.26 -5.23 -8.75
C ARG A 64 0.90 -5.38 -7.78
N PHE A 65 0.71 -4.99 -6.52
CA PHE A 65 1.77 -4.94 -5.51
C PHE A 65 1.75 -6.13 -4.56
N ARG A 66 0.60 -6.80 -4.40
CA ARG A 66 0.43 -7.93 -3.50
C ARG A 66 -0.48 -8.98 -4.11
N SER A 67 -0.07 -10.25 -4.05
CA SER A 67 -0.93 -11.36 -4.42
C SER A 67 -2.11 -11.46 -3.46
N LEU A 68 -3.32 -11.19 -3.97
CA LEU A 68 -4.58 -11.34 -3.25
C LEU A 68 -5.33 -12.56 -3.78
N THR A 69 -5.90 -13.37 -2.88
CA THR A 69 -6.84 -14.42 -3.27
C THR A 69 -8.17 -13.80 -3.70
N GLU A 70 -8.97 -14.54 -4.48
CA GLU A 70 -10.31 -14.07 -4.90
C GLU A 70 -11.22 -13.81 -3.69
N GLU A 71 -11.10 -14.61 -2.63
CA GLU A 71 -11.81 -14.40 -1.36
C GLU A 71 -11.40 -13.09 -0.68
N GLN A 72 -10.11 -12.74 -0.68
CA GLN A 72 -9.62 -11.47 -0.14
C GLN A 72 -10.12 -10.28 -0.95
N LYS A 73 -10.17 -10.39 -2.28
CA LYS A 73 -10.76 -9.35 -3.14
C LYS A 73 -12.24 -9.15 -2.84
N ALA A 74 -12.99 -10.24 -2.68
CA ALA A 74 -14.40 -10.19 -2.31
C ALA A 74 -14.60 -9.56 -0.92
N MET A 75 -13.75 -9.89 0.05
CA MET A 75 -13.76 -9.28 1.38
C MET A 75 -13.51 -7.76 1.31
N LEU A 76 -12.50 -7.32 0.56
CA LEU A 76 -12.21 -5.90 0.35
C LEU A 76 -13.37 -5.17 -0.32
N ALA A 77 -14.01 -5.77 -1.32
CA ALA A 77 -15.17 -5.20 -2.00
C ALA A 77 -16.42 -5.11 -1.10
N SER A 78 -16.52 -5.97 -0.09
CA SER A 78 -17.64 -5.97 0.87
C SER A 78 -17.52 -4.91 1.96
N ALA A 79 -16.36 -4.26 2.09
CA ALA A 79 -16.14 -3.23 3.10
C ALA A 79 -17.11 -2.05 2.90
N ARG A 80 -17.90 -1.74 3.94
CA ARG A 80 -18.83 -0.61 3.95
C ARG A 80 -18.36 0.43 4.95
N LYS A 81 -18.62 1.70 4.64
CA LYS A 81 -18.42 2.78 5.60
C LYS A 81 -19.41 2.56 6.75
N GLY A 82 -18.90 2.42 7.97
CA GLY A 82 -19.75 2.39 9.16
C GLY A 82 -20.61 3.66 9.23
N GLU A 83 -21.86 3.51 9.68
CA GLU A 83 -22.71 4.67 9.95
C GLU A 83 -22.02 5.58 10.99
N LYS A 84 -22.18 6.90 10.80
CA LYS A 84 -21.52 7.93 11.61
C LYS A 84 -22.11 8.01 13.01
#